data_AF-A0A7C9A069-F1
#
_entry.id   AF-A0A7C9A069-F1
#
_cell.length_a   1.000
_cell.length_b   1.000
_cell.length_c   1.000
_cell.angle_alpha   90.00
_cell.angle_beta   90.00
_cell.angle_gamma   90.00
#
_symmetry.space_group_name_H-M   'P 1'
#
loop_
_entity.id
_entity.type
_entity.pdbx_description
1 polymer ?
#
loop_
_entity_poly.entity_id
_entity_poly.type
_entity_poly.pdbx_seq_one_letter_code
_entity_poly.pdbx_strand_id
1 'polypeptide(L)'
;MTIVSVILGRTFHYIDGILPFSFGGTDLPIDDIAAVGLLVYFGVTTLIDASSSDSQKAEDEQKEAELAVSEFSGNGAGILAAASTVISTFVLVFVAEWGDKSFFSTIALAAASSPLGVIGGALAGHGVATLLAVAGGTLLGTFLSEKVIAYTGGVLFLVFAGITLVDIIRG
;
A
#
# COMPACT_ATOMS: atom_id res chain seq x y z
N MET A 1 2.41 -0.31 -9.56
CA MET A 1 2.51 0.62 -8.39
C MET A 1 3.77 1.50 -8.36
N THR A 2 4.99 0.96 -8.44
CA THR A 2 6.23 1.75 -8.25
C THR A 2 6.45 2.84 -9.30
N ILE A 3 6.07 2.62 -10.57
CA ILE A 3 6.17 3.69 -11.57
C ILE A 3 5.17 4.81 -11.28
N VAL A 4 3.93 4.45 -10.94
CA VAL A 4 2.88 5.43 -10.66
C VAL A 4 3.25 6.29 -9.47
N SER A 5 3.76 5.70 -8.38
CA SER A 5 4.25 6.46 -7.23
C SER A 5 5.43 7.37 -7.56
N VAL A 6 6.36 6.91 -8.40
CA VAL A 6 7.49 7.74 -8.87
C VAL A 6 7.04 8.87 -9.79
N ILE A 7 6.11 8.60 -10.73
CA ILE A 7 5.54 9.62 -11.61
C ILE A 7 4.75 10.64 -10.79
N LEU A 8 3.94 10.19 -9.83
CA LEU A 8 3.19 11.07 -8.93
C LEU A 8 4.14 11.97 -8.14
N GLY A 9 5.19 11.41 -7.53
CA GLY A 9 6.21 12.18 -6.81
C GLY A 9 6.93 13.19 -7.70
N ARG A 10 7.34 12.77 -8.92
CA ARG A 10 7.95 13.66 -9.92
C ARG A 10 7.01 14.77 -10.38
N THR A 11 5.72 14.48 -10.51
CA THR A 11 4.70 15.44 -10.92
C THR A 11 4.48 16.46 -9.81
N PHE A 12 4.47 16.03 -8.55
CA PHE A 12 4.37 16.92 -7.39
C PHE A 12 5.55 17.90 -7.31
N HIS A 13 6.77 17.39 -7.47
CA HIS A 13 7.98 18.21 -7.54
C HIS A 13 7.99 19.16 -8.76
N TYR A 14 7.42 18.75 -9.90
CA TYR A 14 7.31 19.61 -11.08
C TYR A 14 6.26 20.73 -10.90
N ILE A 15 5.16 20.43 -10.20
CA ILE A 15 4.13 21.40 -9.84
C ILE A 15 4.68 22.44 -8.86
N ASP A 16 5.55 22.04 -7.93
CA ASP A 16 6.22 22.99 -7.03
C ASP A 16 7.11 23.98 -7.80
N GLY A 17 7.80 23.50 -8.85
CA GLY A 17 8.55 24.37 -9.78
C GLY A 17 7.68 25.33 -10.64
N ILE A 18 6.35 25.17 -10.65
CA ILE A 18 5.41 26.02 -11.40
C ILE A 18 4.63 26.97 -10.48
N LEU A 19 4.48 26.64 -9.20
CA LEU A 19 3.70 27.44 -8.26
C LEU A 19 4.52 28.62 -7.71
N PRO A 20 4.05 29.88 -7.87
CA PRO A 20 4.78 31.06 -7.43
C PRO A 20 4.50 31.37 -5.96
N PHE A 21 4.61 30.39 -5.06
CA PHE A 21 4.53 30.64 -3.62
C PHE A 21 5.87 31.18 -3.09
N SER A 22 6.31 32.31 -3.66
CA SER A 22 7.48 33.05 -3.19
C SER A 22 7.08 33.93 -2.01
N PHE A 23 7.35 33.48 -0.79
CA PHE A 23 7.31 34.32 0.41
C PHE A 23 8.74 34.80 0.71
N GLY A 24 9.12 35.96 0.15
CA GLY A 24 10.36 36.65 0.53
C GLY A 24 11.65 36.24 -0.18
N GLY A 25 11.60 35.74 -1.42
CA GLY A 25 12.80 35.59 -2.27
C GLY A 25 13.63 34.32 -2.07
N THR A 26 13.13 33.35 -1.29
CA THR A 26 13.62 31.96 -1.24
C THR A 26 12.55 31.04 -1.82
N ASP A 27 12.92 30.21 -2.80
CA ASP A 27 12.07 29.11 -3.27
C ASP A 27 11.84 28.16 -2.09
N LEU A 28 10.62 28.08 -1.57
CA LEU A 28 10.27 27.17 -0.48
C LEU A 28 10.00 25.79 -1.08
N PRO A 29 10.72 24.71 -0.67
CA PRO A 29 10.46 23.35 -1.14
C PRO A 29 9.22 22.81 -0.42
N ILE A 30 8.03 23.13 -0.93
CA ILE A 30 6.74 22.78 -0.31
C ILE A 30 6.56 21.27 -0.37
N ASP A 31 7.04 20.62 -1.44
CA ASP A 31 7.00 19.17 -1.58
C ASP A 31 7.81 18.45 -0.50
N ASP A 32 9.03 18.91 -0.21
CA ASP A 32 9.86 18.33 0.85
C ASP A 32 9.29 18.62 2.25
N ILE A 33 8.75 19.82 2.49
CA ILE A 33 8.09 20.16 3.76
C ILE A 33 6.84 19.29 3.97
N ALA A 34 6.04 19.09 2.92
CA ALA A 34 4.87 18.21 2.97
C ALA A 34 5.28 16.75 3.20
N ALA A 35 6.35 16.28 2.58
CA ALA A 35 6.91 14.94 2.80
C ALA A 35 7.35 14.77 4.26
N VAL A 36 8.09 15.73 4.83
CA VAL A 36 8.49 15.70 6.25
C VAL A 36 7.27 15.67 7.15
N GLY A 37 6.28 16.54 6.92
CA GLY A 37 5.05 16.57 7.72
C GLY A 37 4.29 15.24 7.69
N LEU A 38 4.18 14.62 6.51
CA LEU A 38 3.51 13.34 6.33
C LEU A 38 4.28 12.19 6.98
N LEU A 39 5.60 12.15 6.81
CA LEU A 39 6.48 11.15 7.43
C LEU A 39 6.49 11.26 8.97
N VAL A 40 6.50 12.48 9.52
CA VAL A 40 6.37 12.69 10.97
C VAL A 40 4.99 12.25 11.46
N TYR A 41 3.93 12.64 10.77
CA TYR A 41 2.56 12.23 11.12
C TYR A 41 2.44 10.71 11.16
N PHE A 42 2.76 10.01 10.07
CA PHE A 42 2.69 8.55 10.01
C PHE A 42 3.66 7.87 10.98
N GLY A 43 4.87 8.40 11.17
CA GLY A 43 5.84 7.84 12.11
C GLY A 43 5.35 7.92 13.56
N VAL A 44 4.86 9.08 13.99
CA VAL A 44 4.36 9.28 15.35
C VAL A 44 3.07 8.48 15.57
N THR A 45 2.10 8.51 14.65
CA THR A 45 0.85 7.75 14.82
C THR A 45 1.11 6.25 14.90
N THR A 46 1.96 5.70 14.02
CA THR A 46 2.32 4.28 14.03
C THR A 46 3.00 3.88 15.34
N LEU A 47 3.87 4.73 15.90
CA LEU A 47 4.52 4.47 17.19
C LEU A 47 3.55 4.55 18.37
N ILE A 48 2.63 5.52 18.34
CA ILE A 48 1.57 5.63 19.35
C ILE A 48 0.69 4.39 19.29
N ASP A 49 0.26 3.94 18.12
CA ASP A 49 -0.56 2.73 17.98
C ASP A 49 0.19 1.46 18.44
N ALA A 50 1.49 1.36 18.15
CA ALA A 50 2.35 0.28 18.64
C ALA A 50 2.50 0.28 20.18
N SER A 51 2.55 1.46 20.80
CA SER A 51 2.65 1.62 22.26
C SER A 51 1.30 1.48 22.96
N SER A 52 0.21 1.86 22.30
CA SER A 52 -1.17 1.84 22.80
C SER A 52 -1.84 0.50 22.59
N SER A 53 -1.09 -0.51 22.11
CA SER A 53 -1.53 -1.89 21.92
C SER A 53 -1.85 -2.55 23.26
N ASP A 54 -2.95 -2.07 23.84
CA ASP A 54 -3.84 -2.78 24.74
C ASP A 54 -4.41 -3.95 23.94
N SER A 55 -4.36 -5.15 24.50
CA SER A 55 -4.78 -6.40 23.86
C SER A 55 -6.22 -6.38 23.31
N GLN A 56 -7.02 -5.38 23.69
CA GLN A 56 -8.41 -5.19 23.28
C GLN A 56 -8.56 -4.78 21.81
N LYS A 57 -7.74 -3.85 21.28
CA LYS A 57 -7.87 -3.40 19.86
C LYS A 57 -7.65 -4.52 18.85
N ALA A 58 -6.61 -5.34 19.07
CA ALA A 58 -6.30 -6.47 18.19
C ALA A 58 -7.38 -7.57 18.29
N GLU A 59 -7.90 -7.85 19.49
CA GLU A 59 -9.03 -8.77 19.68
C GLU A 59 -10.31 -8.27 18.99
N ASP A 60 -10.56 -6.96 19.01
CA ASP A 60 -11.73 -6.35 18.37
C ASP A 60 -11.62 -6.38 16.84
N GLU A 61 -10.45 -6.05 16.27
CA GLU A 61 -10.19 -6.18 14.82
C GLU A 61 -10.28 -7.64 14.36
N GLN A 62 -9.77 -8.59 15.15
CA GLN A 62 -9.86 -10.01 14.84
C GLN A 62 -11.30 -10.52 14.90
N LYS A 63 -12.10 -10.07 15.88
CA LYS A 63 -13.53 -10.36 15.97
C LYS A 63 -14.32 -9.75 14.81
N GLU A 64 -14.02 -8.52 14.40
CA GLU A 64 -14.69 -7.89 13.27
C GLU A 64 -14.40 -8.65 11.96
N ALA A 65 -13.16 -9.08 11.76
CA ALA A 65 -12.79 -9.94 10.64
C ALA A 65 -13.48 -11.31 10.70
N GLU A 66 -13.54 -11.95 11.88
CA GLU A 66 -14.22 -13.23 12.08
C GLU A 66 -15.75 -13.11 11.91
N LEU A 67 -16.35 -11.98 12.30
CA LEU A 67 -17.75 -11.65 12.07
C LEU A 67 -18.03 -11.46 10.57
N ALA A 68 -17.17 -10.74 9.84
CA ALA A 68 -17.29 -10.60 8.39
C ALA A 68 -17.19 -11.95 7.67
N VAL A 69 -16.34 -12.87 8.14
CA VAL A 69 -16.17 -14.22 7.58
C VAL A 69 -17.30 -15.18 8.01
N SER A 70 -17.88 -15.01 9.20
CA SER A 70 -18.99 -15.84 9.66
C SER A 70 -20.34 -15.40 9.08
N GLU A 71 -20.56 -14.10 8.88
CA GLU A 71 -21.68 -13.55 8.10
C GLU A 71 -21.65 -14.07 6.65
N PHE A 72 -20.45 -14.24 6.09
CA PHE A 72 -20.24 -14.89 4.79
C PHE A 72 -20.71 -16.37 4.77
N SER A 73 -20.73 -17.07 5.92
CA SER A 73 -21.04 -18.50 5.98
C SER A 73 -22.51 -18.84 6.31
N GLY A 74 -23.34 -17.89 6.75
CA GLY A 74 -24.70 -18.16 7.26
C GLY A 74 -25.80 -17.35 6.57
N ASN A 75 -26.69 -18.03 5.84
CA ASN A 75 -27.87 -17.52 5.11
C ASN A 75 -27.58 -16.75 3.80
N GLY A 76 -28.61 -16.58 2.96
CA GLY A 76 -28.55 -15.90 1.65
C GLY A 76 -28.02 -14.45 1.69
N ALA A 77 -27.86 -13.86 2.87
CA ALA A 77 -27.12 -12.62 3.11
C ALA A 77 -25.59 -12.79 2.89
N GLY A 78 -25.03 -13.96 3.23
CA GLY A 78 -23.62 -14.30 3.03
C GLY A 78 -23.21 -14.34 1.55
N ILE A 79 -24.12 -14.69 0.63
CA ILE A 79 -23.85 -14.64 -0.83
C ILE A 79 -23.73 -13.19 -1.31
N LEU A 80 -24.56 -12.28 -0.79
CA LEU A 80 -24.48 -10.85 -1.12
C LEU A 80 -23.22 -10.21 -0.54
N ALA A 81 -22.86 -10.56 0.70
CA ALA A 81 -21.61 -10.14 1.32
C ALA A 81 -20.40 -10.68 0.55
N ALA A 82 -20.39 -11.97 0.19
CA ALA A 82 -19.36 -12.59 -0.65
C ALA A 82 -19.20 -11.87 -2.00
N ALA A 83 -20.32 -11.63 -2.70
CA ALA A 83 -20.31 -10.93 -3.97
C ALA A 83 -19.78 -9.50 -3.81
N SER A 84 -20.19 -8.79 -2.75
CA SER A 84 -19.70 -7.44 -2.44
C SER A 84 -18.18 -7.42 -2.20
N THR A 85 -17.65 -8.35 -1.40
CA THR A 85 -16.21 -8.48 -1.14
C THR A 85 -15.45 -8.85 -2.40
N VAL A 86 -15.94 -9.80 -3.20
CA VAL A 86 -15.30 -10.18 -4.48
C VAL A 86 -15.27 -9.00 -5.44
N ILE A 87 -16.38 -8.28 -5.60
CA ILE A 87 -16.45 -7.11 -6.48
C ILE A 87 -15.52 -6.01 -5.97
N SER A 88 -15.51 -5.73 -4.66
CA SER A 88 -14.67 -4.70 -4.07
C SER A 88 -13.19 -5.01 -4.25
N THR A 89 -12.78 -6.23 -3.90
CA THR A 89 -11.39 -6.69 -4.08
C THR A 89 -11.01 -6.73 -5.56
N PHE A 90 -11.89 -7.19 -6.43
CA PHE A 90 -11.66 -7.15 -7.87
C PHE A 90 -11.44 -5.71 -8.36
N VAL A 91 -12.32 -4.77 -8.02
CA VAL A 91 -12.20 -3.37 -8.45
C VAL A 91 -10.93 -2.74 -7.88
N LEU A 92 -10.61 -2.97 -6.61
CA LEU A 92 -9.39 -2.45 -5.99
C LEU A 92 -8.13 -2.98 -6.69
N VAL A 93 -8.02 -4.30 -6.87
CA VAL A 93 -6.87 -4.93 -7.54
C VAL A 93 -6.81 -4.53 -9.01
N PHE A 94 -7.96 -4.45 -9.68
CA PHE A 94 -8.05 -4.06 -11.07
C PHE A 94 -7.59 -2.62 -11.30
N VAL A 95 -8.06 -1.67 -10.49
CA VAL A 95 -7.60 -0.27 -10.54
C VAL A 95 -6.13 -0.18 -10.16
N ALA A 96 -5.67 -1.00 -9.21
CA ALA A 96 -4.28 -1.05 -8.79
C ALA A 96 -3.31 -1.54 -9.88
N GLU A 97 -3.72 -2.57 -10.62
CA GLU A 97 -2.94 -3.18 -11.71
C GLU A 97 -3.22 -2.52 -13.06
N TRP A 98 -4.19 -1.60 -13.14
CA TRP A 98 -4.56 -0.96 -14.39
C TRP A 98 -3.38 -0.17 -14.95
N GLY A 99 -2.86 -0.60 -16.10
CA GLY A 99 -1.77 0.07 -16.77
C GLY A 99 -0.39 -0.14 -16.13
N ASP A 100 -0.21 -1.16 -15.27
CA ASP A 100 1.14 -1.56 -14.86
C ASP A 100 1.87 -2.33 -15.98
N LYS A 101 3.18 -2.54 -15.83
CA LYS A 101 4.02 -3.27 -16.79
C LYS A 101 3.52 -4.69 -17.03
N SER A 102 3.02 -5.35 -15.98
CA SER A 102 2.41 -6.68 -16.04
C SER A 102 1.22 -6.71 -17.03
N PHE A 103 0.40 -5.67 -17.01
CA PHE A 103 -0.75 -5.50 -17.90
C PHE A 103 -0.31 -5.36 -19.37
N PHE A 104 0.61 -4.44 -19.67
CA PHE A 104 1.13 -4.27 -21.03
C PHE A 104 1.88 -5.51 -21.55
N SER A 105 2.64 -6.19 -20.68
CA SER A 105 3.32 -7.45 -21.02
C SER A 105 2.31 -8.53 -21.39
N THR A 106 1.18 -8.61 -20.69
CA THR A 106 0.12 -9.58 -20.99
C THR A 106 -0.56 -9.28 -22.32
N ILE A 107 -0.82 -8.01 -22.64
CA ILE A 107 -1.36 -7.58 -23.96
C ILE A 107 -0.38 -7.96 -25.08
N ALA A 108 0.90 -7.64 -24.93
CA ALA A 108 1.92 -7.95 -25.92
C ALA A 108 2.05 -9.46 -26.15
N LEU A 109 2.00 -10.26 -25.07
CA LEU A 109 2.08 -11.71 -25.17
C LEU A 109 0.81 -12.31 -25.78
N ALA A 110 -0.37 -11.80 -25.44
CA ALA A 110 -1.64 -12.22 -26.05
C ALA A 110 -1.72 -11.88 -27.55
N ALA A 111 -1.07 -10.81 -27.99
CA ALA A 111 -0.95 -10.46 -29.41
C ALA A 111 0.06 -11.34 -30.17
N ALA A 112 1.11 -11.83 -29.48
CA ALA A 112 2.20 -12.61 -30.09
C ALA A 112 2.03 -14.14 -29.97
N SER A 113 1.17 -14.62 -29.06
CA SER A 113 1.02 -16.04 -28.70
C SER A 113 -0.45 -16.45 -28.59
N SER A 114 -0.72 -17.74 -28.33
CA SER A 114 -2.09 -18.23 -28.22
C SER A 114 -2.84 -17.59 -27.03
N PRO A 115 -3.99 -16.91 -27.25
CA PRO A 115 -4.67 -16.17 -26.17
C PRO A 115 -5.05 -17.05 -24.98
N LEU A 116 -5.51 -18.28 -25.23
CA LEU A 116 -5.86 -19.24 -24.16
C LEU A 116 -4.65 -19.66 -23.33
N GLY A 117 -3.49 -19.83 -23.95
CA GLY A 117 -2.24 -20.17 -23.26
C GLY A 117 -1.75 -19.01 -22.38
N VAL A 118 -1.90 -17.78 -22.86
CA VAL A 118 -1.55 -16.58 -22.09
C VAL A 118 -2.47 -16.38 -20.90
N ILE A 119 -3.79 -16.56 -21.07
CA ILE A 119 -4.75 -16.49 -19.96
C ILE A 119 -4.40 -17.53 -18.89
N GLY A 120 -4.20 -18.78 -19.28
CA GLY A 120 -3.87 -19.86 -18.35
C GLY A 120 -2.54 -19.63 -17.62
N GLY A 121 -1.49 -19.24 -18.36
CA GLY A 121 -0.18 -18.97 -17.80
C GLY A 121 -0.14 -17.75 -16.88
N ALA A 122 -0.79 -16.66 -17.26
CA ALA A 122 -0.88 -15.44 -16.45
C ALA A 122 -1.67 -15.70 -15.14
N LEU A 123 -2.80 -16.40 -15.22
CA LEU A 123 -3.59 -16.76 -14.05
C LEU A 123 -2.82 -17.68 -13.11
N ALA A 124 -2.17 -18.71 -13.65
CA ALA A 124 -1.36 -19.64 -12.86
C ALA A 124 -0.16 -18.95 -12.21
N GLY A 125 0.59 -18.15 -12.97
CA GLY A 125 1.75 -17.41 -12.46
C GLY A 125 1.37 -16.41 -11.36
N HIS A 126 0.30 -15.64 -11.59
CA HIS A 126 -0.20 -14.69 -10.58
C HIS A 126 -0.72 -15.43 -9.33
N GLY A 127 -1.47 -16.52 -9.52
CA GLY A 127 -1.93 -17.35 -8.41
C GLY A 127 -0.80 -17.92 -7.56
N VAL A 128 0.27 -18.43 -8.19
CA VAL A 128 1.46 -18.91 -7.47
C VAL A 128 2.15 -17.77 -6.71
N ALA A 129 2.31 -16.61 -7.33
CA ALA A 129 2.91 -15.45 -6.67
C ALA A 129 2.11 -15.02 -5.43
N THR A 130 0.79 -14.96 -5.53
CA THR A 130 -0.10 -14.62 -4.41
C THR A 130 -0.04 -15.68 -3.32
N LEU A 131 -0.07 -16.97 -3.67
CA LEU A 131 0.04 -18.06 -2.69
C LEU A 131 1.36 -17.99 -1.93
N LEU A 132 2.48 -17.74 -2.62
CA LEU A 132 3.78 -17.56 -1.99
C LEU A 132 3.82 -16.33 -1.07
N ALA A 133 3.22 -15.21 -1.50
CA ALA A 133 3.14 -14.01 -0.70
C ALA A 133 2.32 -14.23 0.59
N VAL A 134 1.17 -14.89 0.49
CA VAL A 134 0.32 -15.21 1.64
C VAL A 134 1.01 -16.20 2.57
N ALA A 135 1.50 -17.33 2.05
CA ALA A 135 2.17 -18.34 2.87
C ALA A 135 3.43 -17.79 3.54
N GLY A 136 4.25 -17.02 2.79
CA GLY A 136 5.42 -16.34 3.33
C GLY A 136 5.05 -15.32 4.39
N GLY A 137 4.02 -14.51 4.15
CA GLY A 137 3.48 -13.54 5.11
C GLY A 137 2.99 -14.19 6.40
N THR A 138 2.25 -15.30 6.31
CA THR A 138 1.79 -16.06 7.48
C THR A 138 2.96 -16.61 8.29
N LEU A 139 3.97 -17.20 7.63
CA LEU A 139 5.17 -17.67 8.32
C LEU A 139 5.92 -16.52 8.99
N LEU A 140 6.14 -15.41 8.29
CA LEU A 140 6.78 -14.22 8.86
C LEU A 140 6.00 -13.66 10.06
N GLY A 141 4.67 -13.65 9.99
CA GLY A 141 3.80 -13.23 11.10
C GLY A 141 3.91 -14.12 12.35
N THR A 142 4.27 -15.40 12.20
CA THR A 142 4.55 -16.25 13.37
C THR A 142 5.89 -15.95 14.06
N PHE A 143 6.84 -15.34 13.35
CA PHE A 143 8.18 -15.03 13.89
C PHE A 143 8.32 -13.57 14.31
N LEU A 144 7.63 -12.64 13.65
CA LEU A 144 7.67 -11.22 13.94
C LEU A 144 6.39 -10.80 14.65
N SER A 145 6.52 -10.32 15.89
CA SER A 145 5.40 -9.70 16.59
C SER A 145 4.96 -8.43 15.86
N GLU A 146 3.64 -8.22 15.74
CA GLU A 146 3.04 -7.00 15.17
C GLU A 146 3.61 -5.73 15.80
N LYS A 147 3.91 -5.77 17.11
CA LYS A 147 4.57 -4.66 17.81
C LYS A 147 5.92 -4.33 17.20
N VAL A 148 6.74 -5.35 16.91
CA VAL A 148 8.07 -5.14 16.30
C VAL A 148 7.93 -4.54 14.91
N ILE A 149 6.96 -5.00 14.13
CA ILE A 149 6.69 -4.46 12.77
C ILE A 149 6.26 -2.99 12.87
N ALA A 150 5.32 -2.67 13.75
CA ALA A 150 4.81 -1.32 13.95
C ALA A 150 5.89 -0.35 14.49
N TYR A 151 6.66 -0.76 15.51
CA TYR A 151 7.78 0.03 16.02
C TYR A 151 8.83 0.28 14.94
N THR A 152 9.21 -0.76 14.19
CA THR A 152 10.23 -0.64 13.14
C THR A 152 9.75 0.28 12.02
N GLY A 153 8.51 0.13 11.56
CA GLY A 153 7.91 1.00 10.55
C GLY A 153 7.81 2.46 10.99
N GLY A 154 7.33 2.70 12.22
CA GLY A 154 7.24 4.05 12.80
C GLY A 154 8.60 4.73 12.93
N VAL A 155 9.62 4.00 13.40
CA VAL A 155 11.00 4.53 13.47
C VAL A 155 11.54 4.83 12.07
N LEU A 156 11.32 3.95 11.09
CA LEU A 156 11.75 4.16 9.70
C LEU A 156 11.14 5.45 9.12
N PHE A 157 9.85 5.70 9.34
CA PHE A 157 9.22 6.95 8.91
C PHE A 157 9.88 8.19 9.53
N LEU A 158 10.18 8.16 10.84
CA LEU A 158 10.87 9.28 11.51
C LEU A 158 12.32 9.46 11.04
N VAL A 159 13.03 8.37 10.74
CA VAL A 159 14.38 8.43 10.16
C VAL A 159 14.35 9.11 8.80
N PHE A 160 13.42 8.71 7.92
CA PHE A 160 13.28 9.37 6.62
C PHE A 160 12.87 10.84 6.76
N ALA A 161 11.96 11.17 7.69
CA ALA A 161 11.63 12.56 7.98
C ALA A 161 12.85 13.39 8.38
N GLY A 162 13.71 12.83 9.25
CA GLY A 162 14.94 13.49 9.69
C GLY A 162 15.95 13.67 8.55
N ILE A 163 16.11 12.67 7.68
CA ILE A 163 16.98 12.76 6.51
C ILE A 163 16.48 13.87 5.57
N THR A 164 15.20 13.84 5.20
CA THR A 164 14.60 14.86 4.32
C THR A 164 14.71 16.26 4.92
N LEU A 165 14.49 16.41 6.24
CA LEU A 165 14.66 17.70 6.92
C LEU A 165 16.11 18.20 6.87
N VAL A 166 17.09 17.31 7.04
CA VAL A 166 18.51 17.67 6.94
C VAL A 166 18.88 18.10 5.52
N ASP A 167 18.33 17.44 4.50
CA ASP A 167 18.55 17.80 3.09
C ASP A 167 17.99 19.22 2.81
N ILE A 168 16.76 19.54 3.26
CA ILE A 168 16.18 20.89 3.15
C ILE A 168 17.09 21.95 3.81
N ILE A 169 17.63 21.66 5.00
CA ILE A 169 18.47 22.62 5.75
C ILE A 169 19.83 22.83 5.08
N ARG A 170 20.35 21.82 4.37
CA ARG A 170 21.69 21.86 3.74
C ARG A 170 21.70 22.47 2.35
N GLY A 171 20.55 22.55 1.67
CA GLY A 171 20.40 23.14 0.34
C GLY A 171 20.89 22.22 -0.76
#